data_AF-H1BFI5-F1
#
_entry.id   AF-H1BFI5-F1
#
_cell.length_a   1.000
_cell.length_b   1.000
_cell.length_c   1.000
_cell.angle_alpha   90.00
_cell.angle_beta   90.00
_cell.angle_gamma   90.00
#
_symmetry.space_group_name_H-M   'P 1'
#
loop_
_entity.id
_entity.type
_entity.pdbx_description
1 polymer ?
#
loop_
_entity_poly.entity_id
_entity_poly.type
_entity_poly.pdbx_seq_one_letter_code
_entity_poly.pdbx_strand_id
1 'polypeptide(L)'
;MKGFRQGGLPQEEYTEVGKDIEEGIAAAKILVNAGYDALNVDAGTYDSWYWNHPPMYFEDGMYREFGRILKKEVDVPIILAGRMDDPDMAVEALKDCCDIISYGRPLLADAEFAEKVRTGRTDEIRPCLGCHEGCLGRIANGPICCAVNPACGREEIYGITAACTKKTVLVIGGGVAGLETARVCALRGHSVILCEKSDQLGGNLIPGGVPHFKRYDRKLISYYKRQLELLKVDVRYHHEVTPDTIDSYHADVIVCASGSTPRHMEVEGPLPVASADEVLLGQKNISGNVVIIGGGLVGCETGIWLTQQGSHVTVVEIADEILGGAGALPHMNHFMLEDLITYHRIDVHTKSSVVKSSDEGVVISTPQGEKLLPADGIITSIGYIANNRIYEELKDMDIPVYNIGDSNRVHNIMYAIWDAYELARNI
;
A
#
# COMPACT_ATOMS: atom_id res chain seq x y z
N MET A 1 3.68 -13.55 21.61
CA MET A 1 3.73 -14.45 20.40
C MET A 1 3.02 -15.76 20.74
N LYS A 2 2.57 -16.57 19.77
CA LYS A 2 1.80 -17.82 20.05
C LYS A 2 2.58 -19.12 19.81
N GLY A 3 3.72 -19.05 19.13
CA GLY A 3 4.58 -20.20 18.84
C GLY A 3 5.85 -19.81 18.12
N PHE A 4 6.75 -20.76 17.88
CA PHE A 4 7.97 -20.52 17.10
C PHE A 4 7.62 -20.02 15.70
N ARG A 5 8.13 -18.84 15.32
CA ARG A 5 7.76 -18.12 14.09
C ARG A 5 6.26 -17.89 13.90
N GLN A 6 5.50 -17.76 14.99
CA GLN A 6 4.07 -17.47 14.95
C GLN A 6 3.75 -16.27 15.85
N GLY A 7 3.39 -15.15 15.22
CA GLY A 7 2.80 -14.02 15.90
C GLY A 7 1.35 -14.33 16.32
N GLY A 8 0.82 -13.58 17.29
CA GLY A 8 -0.61 -13.60 17.58
C GLY A 8 -1.28 -12.38 16.98
N LEU A 9 -2.43 -12.52 16.31
CA LEU A 9 -3.15 -11.35 15.81
C LEU A 9 -3.78 -10.57 17.00
N PRO A 10 -3.98 -9.25 16.89
CA PRO A 10 -4.54 -8.43 17.98
C PRO A 10 -5.90 -8.89 18.53
N GLN A 11 -6.73 -9.54 17.70
CA GLN A 11 -8.08 -10.00 18.05
C GLN A 11 -8.18 -11.53 18.12
N GLU A 12 -7.04 -12.22 18.06
CA GLU A 12 -6.98 -13.67 18.17
C GLU A 12 -6.87 -14.06 19.65
N GLU A 13 -7.67 -15.05 20.05
CA GLU A 13 -7.49 -15.71 21.33
C GLU A 13 -6.37 -16.77 21.19
N TYR A 14 -5.29 -16.60 21.95
CA TYR A 14 -4.17 -17.54 21.98
C TYR A 14 -3.52 -17.57 23.36
N THR A 15 -2.77 -18.63 23.64
CA THR A 15 -1.88 -18.69 24.81
C THR A 15 -0.55 -18.06 24.43
N GLU A 16 -0.18 -16.96 25.11
CA GLU A 16 1.11 -16.32 24.87
C GLU A 16 2.27 -17.23 25.28
N VAL A 17 3.31 -17.23 24.45
CA VAL A 17 4.60 -17.85 24.72
C VAL A 17 5.71 -16.81 24.60
N GLY A 18 6.82 -17.05 25.28
CA GLY A 18 7.95 -16.11 25.35
C GLY A 18 7.84 -15.18 26.54
N LYS A 19 8.40 -13.97 26.42
CA LYS A 19 8.42 -12.97 27.48
C LYS A 19 7.07 -12.28 27.64
N ASP A 20 6.43 -12.45 28.78
CA ASP A 20 5.13 -11.86 29.06
C ASP A 20 5.22 -10.40 29.59
N ILE A 21 4.06 -9.84 29.94
CA ILE A 21 3.95 -8.48 30.49
C ILE A 21 4.60 -8.36 31.87
N GLU A 22 4.47 -9.37 32.74
CA GLU A 22 5.02 -9.34 34.10
C GLU A 22 6.54 -9.35 34.07
N GLU A 23 7.13 -10.21 33.24
CA GLU A 23 8.56 -10.25 32.95
C GLU A 23 9.03 -8.94 32.28
N GLY A 24 8.23 -8.35 31.40
CA GLY A 24 8.49 -7.04 30.80
C GLY A 24 8.59 -5.92 31.84
N ILE A 25 7.66 -5.87 32.80
CA ILE A 25 7.68 -4.92 33.92
C ILE A 25 8.90 -5.15 34.81
N ALA A 26 9.22 -6.41 35.13
CA ALA A 26 10.40 -6.76 35.93
C ALA A 26 11.69 -6.28 35.25
N ALA A 27 11.83 -6.52 33.94
CA ALA A 27 12.96 -6.07 33.15
C ALA A 27 13.07 -4.53 33.14
N ALA A 28 11.96 -3.82 32.95
CA ALA A 28 11.91 -2.36 32.99
C ALA A 28 12.43 -1.82 34.33
N LYS A 29 11.97 -2.37 35.46
CA LYS A 29 12.43 -1.97 36.80
C LYS A 29 13.91 -2.25 37.03
N ILE A 30 14.43 -3.37 36.52
CA ILE A 30 15.87 -3.69 36.57
C ILE A 30 16.68 -2.65 35.81
N LEU A 31 16.26 -2.28 34.59
CA LEU A 31 16.95 -1.26 33.78
C LEU A 31 16.92 0.12 34.45
N VAL A 32 15.78 0.53 35.01
CA VAL A 32 15.68 1.80 35.76
C VAL A 32 16.61 1.80 36.98
N ASN A 33 16.62 0.72 37.76
CA ASN A 33 17.53 0.60 38.91
C ASN A 33 19.01 0.59 38.52
N ALA A 34 19.34 0.16 37.30
CA ALA A 34 20.69 0.23 36.75
C ALA A 34 21.08 1.65 36.28
N GLY A 35 20.15 2.60 36.29
CA GLY A 35 20.40 4.02 35.99
C GLY A 35 20.08 4.44 34.55
N TYR A 36 19.19 3.72 33.84
CA TYR A 36 18.73 4.14 32.51
C TYR A 36 17.83 5.39 32.59
N ASP A 37 18.10 6.40 31.76
CA ASP A 37 17.40 7.69 31.79
C ASP A 37 15.99 7.67 31.17
N ALA A 38 15.72 6.71 30.28
CA ALA A 38 14.43 6.55 29.61
C ALA A 38 14.29 5.11 29.09
N LEU A 39 13.06 4.68 28.85
CA LEU A 39 12.76 3.38 28.24
C LEU A 39 12.05 3.56 26.90
N ASN A 40 12.57 2.94 25.84
CA ASN A 40 11.88 2.83 24.56
C ASN A 40 11.14 1.51 24.50
N VAL A 41 9.82 1.58 24.38
CA VAL A 41 8.91 0.45 24.54
C VAL A 41 8.54 -0.10 23.17
N ASP A 42 8.86 -1.38 22.97
CA ASP A 42 8.50 -2.15 21.79
C ASP A 42 7.66 -3.38 22.16
N ALA A 43 7.15 -4.06 21.13
CA ALA A 43 6.48 -5.34 21.27
C ALA A 43 6.84 -6.23 20.09
N GLY A 44 6.99 -7.53 20.39
CA GLY A 44 7.29 -8.55 19.39
C GLY A 44 8.71 -9.10 19.50
N THR A 45 9.01 -10.00 18.56
CA THR A 45 10.30 -10.65 18.34
C THR A 45 10.42 -10.99 16.85
N TYR A 46 11.56 -11.48 16.37
CA TYR A 46 11.66 -12.00 15.00
C TYR A 46 10.91 -13.33 14.79
N ASP A 47 10.39 -13.95 15.84
CA ASP A 47 9.38 -15.01 15.73
C ASP A 47 7.96 -14.46 15.53
N SER A 48 7.79 -13.15 15.73
CA SER A 48 6.53 -12.42 15.59
C SER A 48 6.77 -11.12 14.82
N TRP A 49 7.26 -11.26 13.57
CA TRP A 49 7.74 -10.19 12.70
C TRP A 49 6.85 -8.95 12.65
N TYR A 50 5.54 -9.16 12.51
CA TYR A 50 4.58 -8.07 12.34
C TYR A 50 4.26 -7.34 13.64
N TRP A 51 4.63 -7.85 14.82
CA TRP A 51 4.60 -7.04 16.02
C TRP A 51 5.79 -6.08 16.00
N ASN A 52 7.03 -6.55 15.88
CA ASN A 52 8.23 -5.68 15.80
C ASN A 52 8.15 -4.61 14.71
N HIS A 53 7.51 -4.95 13.59
CA HIS A 53 7.41 -4.11 12.41
C HIS A 53 5.96 -4.10 11.91
N PRO A 54 5.07 -3.31 12.53
CA PRO A 54 3.64 -3.37 12.25
C PRO A 54 3.29 -3.02 10.80
N PRO A 55 2.77 -3.97 9.98
CA PRO A 55 2.34 -3.71 8.62
C PRO A 55 1.02 -2.94 8.59
N MET A 56 0.53 -2.67 7.38
CA MET A 56 -0.66 -1.84 7.17
C MET A 56 -1.96 -2.40 7.79
N TYR A 57 -2.03 -3.70 8.06
CA TYR A 57 -3.22 -4.38 8.61
C TYR A 57 -3.48 -4.13 10.09
N PHE A 58 -2.51 -3.60 10.82
CA PHE A 58 -2.75 -3.19 12.19
C PHE A 58 -3.50 -1.86 12.30
N GLU A 59 -4.20 -1.66 13.40
CA GLU A 59 -4.68 -0.33 13.81
C GLU A 59 -3.52 0.60 14.17
N ASP A 60 -3.79 1.91 14.16
CA ASP A 60 -2.78 2.90 14.58
C ASP A 60 -2.62 2.88 16.11
N GLY A 61 -1.40 3.15 16.59
CA GLY A 61 -1.13 3.24 18.03
C GLY A 61 -1.22 1.92 18.80
N MET A 62 -0.95 0.76 18.20
CA MET A 62 -1.14 -0.53 18.88
C MET A 62 -0.26 -0.75 20.11
N TYR A 63 0.81 0.03 20.30
CA TYR A 63 1.66 -0.09 21.50
C TYR A 63 1.19 0.78 22.67
N ARG A 64 0.14 1.59 22.49
CA ARG A 64 -0.35 2.52 23.53
C ARG A 64 -0.62 1.87 24.88
N GLU A 65 -1.17 0.65 24.87
CA GLU A 65 -1.43 -0.07 26.13
C GLU A 65 -0.14 -0.47 26.85
N PHE A 66 0.89 -0.93 26.12
CA PHE A 66 2.19 -1.27 26.72
C PHE A 66 2.86 -0.04 27.34
N GLY A 67 2.76 1.11 26.66
CA GLY A 67 3.21 2.39 27.21
C GLY A 67 2.47 2.76 28.51
N ARG A 68 1.13 2.64 28.51
CA ARG A 68 0.28 2.92 29.68
C ARG A 68 0.59 2.01 30.86
N ILE A 69 0.89 0.74 30.62
CA ILE A 69 1.32 -0.20 31.65
C ILE A 69 2.62 0.29 32.27
N LEU A 70 3.65 0.58 31.46
CA LEU A 70 4.96 0.98 31.97
C LEU A 70 4.95 2.34 32.66
N LYS A 71 4.15 3.31 32.21
CA LYS A 71 3.97 4.61 32.88
C LYS A 71 3.48 4.49 34.32
N LYS A 72 2.82 3.39 34.70
CA LYS A 72 2.36 3.12 36.07
C LYS A 72 3.43 2.43 36.94
N GLU A 73 4.43 1.82 36.30
CA GLU A 73 5.36 0.90 36.94
C GLU A 73 6.77 1.48 37.12
N VAL A 74 7.12 2.55 36.39
CA VAL A 74 8.42 3.22 36.45
C VAL A 74 8.31 4.75 36.40
N ASP A 75 9.30 5.44 36.96
CA ASP A 75 9.35 6.91 37.09
C ASP A 75 10.21 7.62 36.01
N VAL A 76 10.74 6.88 35.03
CA VAL A 76 11.53 7.45 33.92
C VAL A 76 10.64 7.71 32.69
N PRO A 77 11.01 8.66 31.81
CA PRO A 77 10.31 8.90 30.55
C PRO A 77 10.15 7.64 29.69
N ILE A 78 8.95 7.49 29.13
CA ILE A 78 8.61 6.42 28.20
C ILE A 78 8.60 6.96 26.76
N ILE A 79 9.40 6.34 25.89
CA ILE A 79 9.43 6.56 24.46
C ILE A 79 8.59 5.46 23.79
N LEU A 80 7.67 5.83 22.90
CA LEU A 80 6.72 4.87 22.33
C LEU A 80 6.63 4.94 20.79
N ALA A 81 6.74 3.78 20.15
CA ALA A 81 6.50 3.58 18.72
C ALA A 81 5.12 2.91 18.49
N GLY A 82 4.98 2.10 17.43
CA GLY A 82 3.75 1.32 17.20
C GLY A 82 2.70 2.05 16.38
N ARG A 83 3.07 2.46 15.16
CA ARG A 83 2.17 3.12 14.19
C ARG A 83 1.53 4.41 14.72
N MET A 84 2.38 5.31 15.20
CA MET A 84 2.00 6.64 15.69
C MET A 84 1.83 7.68 14.57
N ASP A 85 1.64 7.23 13.33
CA ASP A 85 1.66 8.01 12.09
C ASP A 85 0.60 9.12 12.05
N ASP A 86 -0.50 8.97 12.79
CA ASP A 86 -1.54 9.99 12.93
C ASP A 86 -1.16 11.03 14.01
N PRO A 87 -0.95 12.31 13.66
CA PRO A 87 -0.52 13.33 14.62
C PRO A 87 -1.50 13.56 15.77
N ASP A 88 -2.81 13.51 15.52
CA ASP A 88 -3.81 13.77 16.56
C ASP A 88 -3.81 12.64 17.59
N MET A 89 -3.74 11.40 17.12
CA MET A 89 -3.59 10.22 17.99
C MET A 89 -2.26 10.23 18.74
N ALA A 90 -1.17 10.66 18.09
CA ALA A 90 0.13 10.78 18.74
C ALA A 90 0.11 11.81 19.87
N VAL A 91 -0.54 12.96 19.68
CA VAL A 91 -0.76 13.96 20.74
C VAL A 91 -1.64 13.41 21.86
N GLU A 92 -2.67 12.62 21.55
CA GLU A 92 -3.50 11.96 22.55
C GLU A 92 -2.67 11.00 23.43
N ALA A 93 -1.77 10.22 22.83
CA ALA A 93 -0.94 9.25 23.53
C ALA A 93 0.06 9.89 24.52
N LEU A 94 0.43 11.16 24.34
CA LEU A 94 1.29 11.90 25.28
C LEU A 94 0.61 12.19 26.63
N LYS A 95 -0.72 12.00 26.73
CA LYS A 95 -1.45 12.27 27.98
C LYS A 95 -1.26 11.16 29.01
N ASP A 96 -1.21 9.90 28.59
CA ASP A 96 -1.26 8.74 29.48
C ASP A 96 -0.45 7.52 29.03
N CYS A 97 0.02 7.47 27.78
CA CYS A 97 0.71 6.30 27.24
C CYS A 97 2.24 6.48 27.22
N CYS A 98 2.74 7.70 27.01
CA CYS A 98 4.16 7.96 26.80
C CYS A 98 4.53 9.43 27.01
N ASP A 99 5.82 9.72 27.07
CA ASP A 99 6.39 11.07 27.19
C ASP A 99 7.03 11.55 25.88
N ILE A 100 7.43 10.61 25.01
CA ILE A 100 8.05 10.91 23.71
C ILE A 100 7.49 9.94 22.65
N ILE A 101 7.10 10.47 21.50
CA ILE A 101 6.72 9.67 20.34
C ILE A 101 7.95 9.33 19.51
N SER A 102 8.13 8.04 19.22
CA SER A 102 9.19 7.54 18.36
C SER A 102 8.68 7.27 16.96
N TYR A 103 9.30 7.94 15.98
CA TYR A 103 9.02 7.72 14.56
C TYR A 103 10.19 6.98 13.90
N GLY A 104 9.89 5.82 13.33
CA GLY A 104 10.79 5.12 12.42
C GLY A 104 10.40 5.38 10.96
N ARG A 105 9.61 4.47 10.39
CA ARG A 105 9.16 4.52 8.98
C ARG A 105 8.48 5.83 8.54
N PRO A 106 7.70 6.54 9.39
CA PRO A 106 7.18 7.86 9.01
C PRO A 106 8.27 8.85 8.59
N LEU A 107 9.44 8.84 9.24
CA LEU A 107 10.56 9.71 8.86
C LEU A 107 11.28 9.27 7.57
N LEU A 108 11.17 7.99 7.19
CA LEU A 108 11.64 7.54 5.87
C LEU A 108 10.73 8.05 4.75
N ALA A 109 9.42 8.10 5.00
CA ALA A 109 8.45 8.64 4.06
C ALA A 109 8.52 10.17 3.98
N ASP A 110 8.68 10.84 5.12
CA ASP A 110 8.71 12.30 5.22
C ASP A 110 9.72 12.78 6.26
N ALA A 111 10.88 13.24 5.82
CA ALA A 111 11.92 13.77 6.70
C ALA A 111 11.49 15.05 7.43
N GLU A 112 10.47 15.76 6.92
CA GLU A 112 9.94 16.98 7.51
C GLU A 112 8.72 16.72 8.43
N PHE A 113 8.38 15.46 8.71
CA PHE A 113 7.17 15.10 9.48
C PHE A 113 7.01 15.94 10.75
N ALA A 114 8.04 15.96 11.60
CA ALA A 114 8.00 16.68 12.88
C ALA A 114 7.84 18.19 12.69
N GLU A 115 8.50 18.75 11.67
CA GLU A 115 8.43 20.18 11.35
C GLU A 115 7.04 20.57 10.81
N LYS A 116 6.44 19.71 9.98
CA LYS A 116 5.08 19.89 9.47
C LYS A 116 4.06 19.84 10.59
N VAL A 117 4.19 18.89 11.52
CA VAL A 117 3.34 18.85 12.74
C VAL A 117 3.52 20.14 13.56
N ARG A 118 4.78 20.55 13.82
CA ARG A 118 5.10 21.76 14.59
C ARG A 118 4.51 23.03 13.98
N THR A 119 4.42 23.09 12.65
CA THR A 119 3.95 24.26 11.90
C THR A 119 2.48 24.17 11.45
N GLY A 120 1.77 23.11 11.84
CA GLY A 120 0.35 22.91 11.50
C GLY A 120 0.09 22.50 10.04
N ARG A 121 1.12 22.03 9.32
CA ARG A 121 1.06 21.57 7.91
C ARG A 121 0.81 20.06 7.82
N THR A 122 -0.12 19.54 8.61
CA THR A 122 -0.33 18.09 8.73
C THR A 122 -0.92 17.44 7.47
N ASP A 123 -1.60 18.23 6.64
CA ASP A 123 -2.11 17.86 5.31
C ASP A 123 -1.00 17.72 4.25
N GLU A 124 0.21 18.22 4.52
CA GLU A 124 1.39 18.09 3.65
C GLU A 124 2.27 16.87 4.00
N ILE A 125 1.89 16.10 5.02
CA ILE A 125 2.67 14.94 5.47
C ILE A 125 2.56 13.82 4.44
N ARG A 126 3.72 13.33 3.96
CA ARG A 126 3.78 12.14 3.10
C ARG A 126 3.58 10.88 3.96
N PRO A 127 2.52 10.09 3.74
CA PRO A 127 2.20 8.98 4.62
C PRO A 127 3.16 7.79 4.45
N CYS A 128 3.55 7.17 5.56
CA CYS A 128 4.08 5.81 5.52
C CYS A 128 2.94 4.81 5.26
N LEU A 129 3.07 3.98 4.23
CA LEU A 129 2.01 3.03 3.88
C LEU A 129 1.99 1.78 4.78
N GLY A 130 3.07 1.49 5.52
CA GLY A 130 3.23 0.20 6.19
C GLY A 130 3.40 -0.99 5.21
N CYS A 131 3.83 -0.69 3.97
CA CYS A 131 4.05 -1.68 2.91
C CYS A 131 5.35 -2.47 3.08
N HIS A 132 6.32 -1.90 3.78
CA HIS A 132 7.67 -2.43 3.98
C HIS A 132 8.54 -2.66 2.73
N GLU A 133 8.00 -2.54 1.51
CA GLU A 133 8.69 -2.75 0.23
C GLU A 133 10.05 -2.05 0.15
N GLY A 134 10.06 -0.71 0.22
CA GLY A 134 11.28 0.08 0.03
C GLY A 134 12.21 0.11 1.24
N CYS A 135 11.71 -0.21 2.43
CA CYS A 135 12.49 -0.19 3.67
C CYS A 135 12.99 -1.59 4.05
N LEU A 136 12.24 -2.32 4.86
CA LEU A 136 12.65 -3.64 5.35
C LEU A 136 12.69 -4.72 4.25
N GLY A 137 11.82 -4.64 3.25
CA GLY A 137 11.85 -5.53 2.08
C GLY A 137 13.12 -5.37 1.24
N ARG A 138 13.73 -4.17 1.28
CA ARG A 138 14.96 -3.86 0.55
C ARG A 138 16.23 -4.11 1.35
N ILE A 139 16.17 -4.13 2.68
CA ILE A 139 17.37 -4.11 3.54
C ILE A 139 18.35 -5.27 3.29
N ALA A 140 17.84 -6.42 2.84
CA ALA A 140 18.67 -7.58 2.48
C ALA A 140 19.34 -7.45 1.09
N ASN A 141 18.84 -6.58 0.22
CA ASN A 141 19.20 -6.47 -1.19
C ASN A 141 19.78 -5.10 -1.57
N GLY A 142 19.88 -4.16 -0.63
CA GLY A 142 20.41 -2.82 -0.90
C GLY A 142 20.17 -1.85 0.26
N PRO A 143 20.57 -0.57 0.07
CA PRO A 143 20.35 0.45 1.09
C PRO A 143 18.85 0.67 1.32
N ILE A 144 18.53 0.97 2.57
CA ILE A 144 17.16 1.33 2.99
C ILE A 144 16.66 2.53 2.19
N CYS A 145 15.41 2.47 1.75
CA CYS A 145 14.71 3.54 1.05
C CYS A 145 13.24 3.55 1.49
N CYS A 146 12.37 4.21 0.72
CA CYS A 146 10.93 4.23 0.96
C CYS A 146 10.16 4.09 -0.36
N ALA A 147 9.03 3.39 -0.31
CA ALA A 147 8.14 3.22 -1.46
C ALA A 147 7.64 4.55 -2.02
N VAL A 148 7.35 5.51 -1.14
CA VAL A 148 6.79 6.83 -1.49
C VAL A 148 7.83 7.94 -1.44
N ASN A 149 9.08 7.65 -1.05
CA ASN A 149 10.17 8.63 -1.01
C ASN A 149 11.42 8.04 -1.65
N PRO A 150 11.55 8.14 -3.00
CA PRO A 150 12.67 7.52 -3.73
C PRO A 150 14.05 8.06 -3.33
N ALA A 151 14.13 9.30 -2.85
CA ALA A 151 15.36 9.94 -2.38
C ALA A 151 15.80 9.50 -0.98
N CYS A 152 14.94 8.82 -0.22
CA CYS A 152 15.24 8.37 1.14
C CYS A 152 16.57 7.60 1.20
N GLY A 153 17.47 8.03 2.08
CA GLY A 153 18.80 7.46 2.29
C GLY A 153 19.81 7.77 1.18
N ARG A 154 19.45 8.60 0.20
CA ARG A 154 20.27 9.01 -0.96
C ARG A 154 20.06 10.48 -1.31
N GLU A 155 19.66 11.30 -0.35
CA GLU A 155 19.16 12.66 -0.55
C GLU A 155 20.18 13.56 -1.25
N GLU A 156 21.47 13.41 -0.92
CA GLU A 156 22.57 14.20 -1.50
C GLU A 156 22.72 13.97 -3.01
N ILE A 157 22.61 12.73 -3.47
CA ILE A 157 22.87 12.36 -4.88
C ILE A 157 21.59 12.16 -5.71
N TYR A 158 20.46 11.95 -5.04
CA TYR A 158 19.19 11.55 -5.63
C TYR A 158 18.04 12.50 -5.28
N GLY A 159 18.32 13.60 -4.57
CA GLY A 159 17.36 14.67 -4.30
C GLY A 159 16.94 15.45 -5.55
N ILE A 160 15.92 16.28 -5.39
CA ILE A 160 15.37 17.12 -6.47
C ILE A 160 16.15 18.44 -6.51
N THR A 161 16.66 18.79 -7.70
CA THR A 161 17.32 20.08 -7.97
C THR A 161 16.53 20.88 -9.01
N ALA A 162 16.71 22.20 -9.08
CA ALA A 162 16.05 23.01 -10.11
C ALA A 162 16.50 22.58 -11.52
N ALA A 163 15.58 22.60 -12.49
CA ALA A 163 15.91 22.30 -13.88
C ALA A 163 16.76 23.42 -14.50
N CYS A 164 17.78 23.03 -15.29
CA CYS A 164 18.61 23.98 -16.02
C CYS A 164 17.81 24.77 -17.07
N THR A 165 16.83 24.09 -17.71
CA THR A 165 15.94 24.68 -18.70
C THR A 165 14.51 24.34 -18.33
N LYS A 166 13.68 25.37 -18.14
CA LYS A 166 12.24 25.19 -17.89
C LYS A 166 11.56 24.72 -19.17
N LYS A 167 10.60 23.82 -19.00
CA LYS A 167 9.84 23.18 -20.08
C LYS A 167 8.36 23.15 -19.70
N THR A 168 7.50 23.00 -20.70
CA THR A 168 6.10 22.60 -20.55
C THR A 168 6.01 21.08 -20.63
N VAL A 169 5.58 20.45 -19.53
CA VAL A 169 5.46 18.99 -19.41
C VAL A 169 3.98 18.63 -19.38
N LEU A 170 3.54 17.84 -20.36
CA LEU A 170 2.21 17.24 -20.39
C LEU A 170 2.25 15.85 -19.75
N VAL A 171 1.52 15.65 -18.67
CA VAL A 171 1.38 14.37 -17.96
C VAL A 171 0.00 13.80 -18.25
N ILE A 172 -0.04 12.61 -18.84
CA ILE A 172 -1.28 11.92 -19.23
C ILE A 172 -1.58 10.81 -18.21
N GLY A 173 -2.55 11.04 -17.32
CA GLY A 173 -2.98 10.11 -16.28
C GLY A 173 -2.76 10.63 -14.86
N GLY A 174 -3.83 10.68 -14.07
CA GLY A 174 -3.87 11.11 -12.67
C GLY A 174 -3.64 9.99 -11.66
N GLY A 175 -2.99 8.88 -12.07
CA GLY A 175 -2.53 7.81 -11.19
C GLY A 175 -1.21 8.16 -10.48
N VAL A 176 -0.77 7.30 -9.56
CA VAL A 176 0.39 7.59 -8.70
C VAL A 176 1.69 7.96 -9.46
N ALA A 177 1.95 7.35 -10.62
CA ALA A 177 3.10 7.68 -11.46
C ALA A 177 2.97 9.09 -12.07
N GLY A 178 1.79 9.46 -12.57
CA GLY A 178 1.54 10.79 -13.11
C GLY A 178 1.56 11.87 -12.01
N LEU A 179 0.99 11.56 -10.85
CA LEU A 179 1.00 12.46 -9.69
C LEU A 179 2.43 12.76 -9.20
N GLU A 180 3.30 11.74 -9.09
CA GLU A 180 4.70 11.96 -8.72
C GLU A 180 5.47 12.70 -9.81
N THR A 181 5.24 12.37 -11.08
CA THR A 181 5.86 13.09 -12.22
C THR A 181 5.51 14.58 -12.16
N ALA A 182 4.23 14.90 -12.00
CA ALA A 182 3.76 16.28 -11.93
C ALA A 182 4.35 17.03 -10.73
N ARG A 183 4.37 16.40 -9.55
CA ARG A 183 4.95 16.97 -8.34
C ARG A 183 6.44 17.28 -8.52
N VAL A 184 7.21 16.31 -9.00
CA VAL A 184 8.66 16.45 -9.18
C VAL A 184 8.97 17.47 -10.27
N CYS A 185 8.30 17.43 -11.43
CA CYS A 185 8.52 18.42 -12.49
C CYS A 185 8.21 19.85 -12.02
N ALA A 186 7.12 20.04 -11.27
CA ALA A 186 6.77 21.35 -10.73
C ALA A 186 7.78 21.85 -9.68
N LEU A 187 8.28 20.96 -8.80
CA LEU A 187 9.35 21.29 -7.84
C LEU A 187 10.66 21.72 -8.53
N ARG A 188 10.95 21.15 -9.71
CA ARG A 188 12.09 21.57 -10.53
C ARG A 188 11.87 22.90 -11.26
N GLY A 189 10.63 23.40 -11.29
CA GLY A 189 10.25 24.67 -11.90
C GLY A 189 9.70 24.58 -13.34
N HIS A 190 9.33 23.39 -13.82
CA HIS A 190 8.63 23.23 -15.10
C HIS A 190 7.18 23.72 -15.01
N SER A 191 6.60 24.10 -16.16
CA SER A 191 5.15 24.28 -16.28
C SER A 191 4.54 22.91 -16.51
N VAL A 192 3.61 22.49 -15.67
CA VAL A 192 3.05 21.13 -15.72
C VAL A 192 1.55 21.19 -15.98
N ILE A 193 1.11 20.43 -16.97
CA ILE A 193 -0.30 20.17 -17.26
C ILE A 193 -0.53 18.69 -17.02
N LEU A 194 -1.39 18.34 -16.07
CA LEU A 194 -1.79 16.95 -15.80
C LEU A 194 -3.23 16.75 -16.26
N CYS A 195 -3.45 15.83 -17.20
CA CYS A 195 -4.76 15.48 -17.70
C CYS A 195 -5.19 14.12 -17.13
N GLU A 196 -6.40 14.08 -16.54
CA GLU A 196 -7.03 12.88 -16.02
C GLU A 196 -8.41 12.70 -16.68
N LYS A 197 -8.68 11.49 -17.18
CA LYS A 197 -9.91 11.20 -17.92
C LYS A 197 -11.15 11.16 -17.02
N SER A 198 -10.99 10.81 -15.74
CA SER A 198 -12.06 10.74 -14.75
C SER A 198 -12.24 12.06 -13.99
N ASP A 199 -13.16 12.07 -13.02
CA ASP A 199 -13.43 13.17 -12.09
C ASP A 199 -12.49 13.21 -10.88
N GLN A 200 -11.57 12.25 -10.75
CA GLN A 200 -10.74 12.11 -9.56
C GLN A 200 -9.32 11.62 -9.84
N LEU A 201 -8.37 12.13 -9.04
CA LEU A 201 -6.99 11.62 -9.02
C LEU A 201 -6.87 10.39 -8.14
N GLY A 202 -5.93 9.52 -8.48
CA GLY A 202 -5.51 8.37 -7.68
C GLY A 202 -5.27 7.10 -8.50
N GLY A 203 -5.94 6.96 -9.65
CA GLY A 203 -5.85 5.75 -10.48
C GLY A 203 -6.16 4.48 -9.69
N ASN A 204 -5.35 3.44 -9.85
CA ASN A 204 -5.56 2.14 -9.18
C ASN A 204 -5.46 2.17 -7.64
N LEU A 205 -4.98 3.27 -7.04
CA LEU A 205 -5.04 3.45 -5.58
C LEU A 205 -6.47 3.72 -5.09
N ILE A 206 -7.40 4.11 -5.98
CA ILE A 206 -8.81 4.33 -5.61
C ILE A 206 -9.46 2.99 -5.23
N PRO A 207 -9.56 1.97 -6.12
CA PRO A 207 -10.05 0.66 -5.72
C PRO A 207 -9.14 -0.01 -4.67
N GLY A 208 -7.81 0.09 -4.83
CA GLY A 208 -6.86 -0.51 -3.89
C GLY A 208 -6.93 0.08 -2.47
N GLY A 209 -7.39 1.32 -2.32
CA GLY A 209 -7.53 2.02 -1.05
C GLY A 209 -8.88 1.81 -0.35
N VAL A 210 -9.82 1.07 -0.95
CA VAL A 210 -11.15 0.80 -0.37
C VAL A 210 -11.07 0.03 0.94
N PRO A 211 -10.31 -1.08 1.06
CA PRO A 211 -10.23 -1.80 2.31
C PRO A 211 -9.75 -0.90 3.45
N HIS A 212 -10.37 -0.97 4.62
CA HIS A 212 -10.10 -0.02 5.70
C HIS A 212 -8.63 -0.03 6.16
N PHE A 213 -7.99 -1.20 6.12
CA PHE A 213 -6.56 -1.38 6.41
C PHE A 213 -5.63 -0.74 5.37
N LYS A 214 -6.15 -0.31 4.20
CA LYS A 214 -5.45 0.45 3.16
C LYS A 214 -5.66 1.98 3.27
N ARG A 215 -6.15 2.48 4.41
CA ARG A 215 -6.40 3.92 4.66
C ARG A 215 -5.24 4.85 4.27
N TYR A 216 -3.99 4.39 4.38
CA TYR A 216 -2.81 5.19 4.03
C TYR A 216 -2.61 5.37 2.52
N ASP A 217 -3.17 4.49 1.68
CA ASP A 217 -3.15 4.66 0.23
C ASP A 217 -4.07 5.83 -0.17
N ARG A 218 -5.21 5.99 0.52
CA ARG A 218 -6.09 7.17 0.38
C ARG A 218 -5.44 8.45 0.92
N LYS A 219 -4.71 8.36 2.04
CA LYS A 219 -3.89 9.48 2.54
C LYS A 219 -2.82 9.87 1.52
N LEU A 220 -2.23 8.92 0.77
CA LEU A 220 -1.24 9.21 -0.26
C LEU A 220 -1.84 9.99 -1.44
N ILE A 221 -3.05 9.63 -1.89
CA ILE A 221 -3.79 10.42 -2.88
C ILE A 221 -4.02 11.85 -2.37
N SER A 222 -4.42 11.98 -1.10
CA SER A 222 -4.68 13.29 -0.48
C SER A 222 -3.41 14.14 -0.40
N TYR A 223 -2.27 13.54 -0.01
CA TYR A 223 -0.96 14.15 -0.05
C TYR A 223 -0.63 14.68 -1.45
N TYR A 224 -0.79 13.86 -2.50
CA TYR A 224 -0.51 14.31 -3.86
C TYR A 224 -1.39 15.48 -4.29
N LYS A 225 -2.71 15.41 -4.06
CA LYS A 225 -3.63 16.51 -4.36
C LYS A 225 -3.15 17.80 -3.70
N ARG A 226 -2.84 17.75 -2.40
CA ARG A 226 -2.34 18.90 -1.66
C ARG A 226 -1.02 19.46 -2.22
N GLN A 227 -0.08 18.58 -2.56
CA GLN A 227 1.19 19.00 -3.16
C GLN A 227 0.99 19.67 -4.53
N LEU A 228 0.13 19.13 -5.39
CA LEU A 228 -0.15 19.72 -6.70
C LEU A 228 -0.84 21.09 -6.58
N GLU A 229 -1.74 21.26 -5.61
CA GLU A 229 -2.34 22.56 -5.29
C GLU A 229 -1.30 23.60 -4.88
N LEU A 230 -0.41 23.24 -3.93
CA LEU A 230 0.66 24.13 -3.44
C LEU A 230 1.64 24.51 -4.55
N LEU A 231 1.95 23.56 -5.43
CA LEU A 231 2.82 23.73 -6.58
C LEU A 231 2.13 24.39 -7.78
N LYS A 232 0.82 24.65 -7.69
CA LYS A 232 -0.01 25.28 -8.74
C LYS A 232 0.08 24.55 -10.09
N VAL A 233 0.04 23.22 -10.05
CA VAL A 233 -0.03 22.40 -11.26
C VAL A 233 -1.40 22.58 -11.93
N ASP A 234 -1.43 22.71 -13.26
CA ASP A 234 -2.68 22.74 -14.04
C ASP A 234 -3.24 21.32 -14.15
N VAL A 235 -4.22 20.99 -13.31
CA VAL A 235 -4.88 19.68 -13.29
C VAL A 235 -6.22 19.76 -14.02
N ARG A 236 -6.38 18.97 -15.08
CA ARG A 236 -7.57 18.92 -15.92
C ARG A 236 -8.29 17.58 -15.78
N TYR A 237 -9.41 17.61 -15.09
CA TYR A 237 -10.33 16.48 -14.95
C TYR A 237 -11.23 16.33 -16.18
N HIS A 238 -11.85 15.16 -16.33
CA HIS A 238 -12.70 14.83 -17.48
C HIS A 238 -12.03 15.09 -18.82
N HIS A 239 -10.72 14.89 -18.88
CA HIS A 239 -9.90 15.30 -20.00
C HIS A 239 -9.07 14.12 -20.50
N GLU A 240 -9.65 13.36 -21.43
CA GLU A 240 -8.94 12.31 -22.14
C GLU A 240 -8.07 12.93 -23.24
N VAL A 241 -6.76 12.66 -23.19
CA VAL A 241 -5.81 13.11 -24.21
C VAL A 241 -5.82 12.11 -25.36
N THR A 242 -6.05 12.60 -26.57
CA THR A 242 -5.94 11.84 -27.82
C THR A 242 -4.85 12.47 -28.71
N PRO A 243 -4.33 11.75 -29.72
CA PRO A 243 -3.34 12.30 -30.65
C PRO A 243 -3.75 13.66 -31.25
N ASP A 244 -5.03 13.83 -31.58
CA ASP A 244 -5.56 15.07 -32.18
C ASP A 244 -5.54 16.28 -31.24
N THR A 245 -5.44 16.05 -29.92
CA THR A 245 -5.47 17.13 -28.92
C THR A 245 -4.08 17.63 -28.52
N ILE A 246 -3.02 16.91 -28.85
CA ILE A 246 -1.70 17.12 -28.24
C ILE A 246 -1.06 18.44 -28.63
N ASP A 247 -1.22 18.84 -29.89
CA ASP A 247 -0.65 20.09 -30.38
C ASP A 247 -1.20 21.32 -29.63
N SER A 248 -2.40 21.21 -29.05
CA SER A 248 -3.04 22.30 -28.28
C SER A 248 -2.36 22.60 -26.94
N TYR A 249 -1.54 21.67 -26.44
CA TYR A 249 -0.84 21.84 -25.17
C TYR A 249 0.50 22.56 -25.32
N HIS A 250 1.05 22.62 -26.53
CA HIS A 250 2.37 23.17 -26.80
C HIS A 250 3.45 22.61 -25.85
N ALA A 251 3.41 21.29 -25.62
CA ALA A 251 4.30 20.61 -24.68
C ALA A 251 5.71 20.42 -25.29
N ASP A 252 6.73 20.61 -24.47
CA ASP A 252 8.11 20.27 -24.82
C ASP A 252 8.42 18.79 -24.53
N VAL A 253 7.68 18.18 -23.59
CA VAL A 253 7.82 16.78 -23.18
C VAL A 253 6.44 16.21 -22.84
N ILE A 254 6.19 14.98 -23.28
CA ILE A 254 4.99 14.21 -22.94
C ILE A 254 5.37 13.02 -22.06
N VAL A 255 4.63 12.83 -20.97
CA VAL A 255 4.77 11.69 -20.08
C VAL A 255 3.45 10.92 -20.00
N CYS A 256 3.43 9.73 -20.61
CA CYS A 256 2.31 8.80 -20.60
C CYS A 256 2.35 7.97 -19.31
N ALA A 257 1.39 8.21 -18.42
CA ALA A 257 1.19 7.52 -17.14
C ALA A 257 -0.23 6.92 -17.05
N SER A 258 -0.73 6.36 -18.16
CA SER A 258 -2.11 5.86 -18.35
C SER A 258 -2.47 4.60 -17.56
N GLY A 259 -1.55 4.12 -16.71
CA GLY A 259 -1.78 3.05 -15.76
C GLY A 259 -2.00 1.67 -16.38
N SER A 260 -2.81 0.86 -15.72
CA SER A 260 -3.16 -0.49 -16.13
C SER A 260 -4.63 -0.79 -15.82
N THR A 261 -5.19 -1.79 -16.49
CA THR A 261 -6.56 -2.26 -16.26
C THR A 261 -6.57 -3.73 -15.82
N PRO A 262 -7.56 -4.15 -15.02
CA PRO A 262 -7.71 -5.55 -14.63
C PRO A 262 -7.78 -6.47 -15.84
N ARG A 263 -7.22 -7.67 -15.71
CA ARG A 263 -7.47 -8.75 -16.67
C ARG A 263 -8.89 -9.25 -16.49
N HIS A 264 -9.64 -9.29 -17.59
CA HIS A 264 -10.95 -9.91 -17.61
C HIS A 264 -10.82 -11.40 -17.95
N MET A 265 -11.57 -12.22 -17.22
CA MET A 265 -11.74 -13.64 -17.50
C MET A 265 -13.23 -13.91 -17.54
N GLU A 266 -13.68 -14.49 -18.65
CA GLU A 266 -15.02 -15.05 -18.74
C GLU A 266 -15.03 -16.41 -18.06
N VAL A 267 -16.07 -16.66 -17.26
CA VAL A 267 -16.32 -17.98 -16.67
C VAL A 267 -17.64 -18.48 -17.23
N GLU A 268 -17.61 -19.65 -17.86
CA GLU A 268 -18.84 -20.28 -18.37
C GLU A 268 -19.81 -20.57 -17.21
N GLY A 269 -21.09 -20.28 -17.39
CA GLY A 269 -22.15 -20.62 -16.45
C GLY A 269 -22.98 -19.42 -15.97
N PRO A 270 -23.92 -19.64 -15.03
CA PRO A 270 -24.96 -18.68 -14.70
C PRO A 270 -24.56 -17.67 -13.62
N LEU A 271 -23.47 -17.90 -12.86
CA LEU A 271 -23.11 -17.03 -11.74
C LEU A 271 -22.53 -15.68 -12.20
N PRO A 272 -22.77 -14.59 -11.45
CA PRO A 272 -22.19 -13.30 -11.77
C PRO A 272 -20.67 -13.32 -11.60
N VAL A 273 -19.97 -12.69 -12.55
CA VAL A 273 -18.51 -12.53 -12.56
C VAL A 273 -18.16 -11.05 -12.54
N ALA A 274 -17.27 -10.66 -11.62
CA ALA A 274 -16.74 -9.31 -11.52
C ALA A 274 -15.21 -9.34 -11.33
N SER A 275 -14.51 -8.26 -11.66
CA SER A 275 -13.15 -8.06 -11.20
C SER A 275 -13.11 -7.48 -9.79
N ALA A 276 -11.99 -7.68 -9.08
CA ALA A 276 -11.86 -7.20 -7.69
C ALA A 276 -12.11 -5.69 -7.55
N ASP A 277 -11.66 -4.88 -8.52
CA ASP A 277 -11.91 -3.43 -8.53
C ASP A 277 -13.39 -3.07 -8.73
N GLU A 278 -14.13 -3.77 -9.61
CA GLU A 278 -15.58 -3.56 -9.77
C GLU A 278 -16.31 -3.80 -8.45
N VAL A 279 -15.91 -4.82 -7.68
CA VAL A 279 -16.51 -5.14 -6.38
C VAL A 279 -16.10 -4.15 -5.30
N LEU A 280 -14.80 -3.81 -5.21
CA LEU A 280 -14.29 -2.84 -4.24
C LEU A 280 -14.93 -1.45 -4.46
N LEU A 281 -15.16 -1.04 -5.70
CA LEU A 281 -15.81 0.22 -6.03
C LEU A 281 -17.34 0.18 -5.92
N GLY A 282 -17.93 -0.97 -5.57
CA GLY A 282 -19.39 -1.14 -5.47
C GLY A 282 -20.12 -1.05 -6.81
N GLN A 283 -19.41 -1.22 -7.93
CA GLN A 283 -20.00 -1.24 -9.28
C GLN A 283 -20.75 -2.54 -9.54
N LYS A 284 -20.27 -3.64 -8.94
CA LYS A 284 -20.96 -4.94 -8.90
C LYS A 284 -21.01 -5.46 -7.47
N ASN A 285 -22.19 -5.87 -7.05
CA ASN A 285 -22.41 -6.43 -5.72
C ASN A 285 -22.32 -7.95 -5.79
N ILE A 286 -21.24 -8.52 -5.22
CA ILE A 286 -21.06 -9.95 -5.02
C ILE A 286 -20.84 -10.19 -3.53
N SER A 287 -21.69 -11.01 -2.91
CA SER A 287 -21.69 -11.30 -1.47
C SER A 287 -22.27 -12.69 -1.21
N GLY A 288 -22.20 -13.17 0.04
CA GLY A 288 -22.62 -14.54 0.38
C GLY A 288 -21.43 -15.48 0.27
N ASN A 289 -21.56 -16.57 -0.47
CA ASN A 289 -20.45 -17.47 -0.78
C ASN A 289 -19.73 -16.98 -2.04
N VAL A 290 -18.46 -16.62 -1.91
CA VAL A 290 -17.71 -15.96 -2.99
C VAL A 290 -16.47 -16.77 -3.32
N VAL A 291 -16.27 -17.07 -4.60
CA VAL A 291 -15.03 -17.65 -5.10
C VAL A 291 -14.18 -16.56 -5.74
N ILE A 292 -12.96 -16.37 -5.22
CA ILE A 292 -11.97 -15.46 -5.78
C ILE A 292 -10.97 -16.27 -6.60
N ILE A 293 -10.83 -15.94 -7.88
CA ILE A 293 -9.82 -16.50 -8.79
C ILE A 293 -8.56 -15.64 -8.71
N GLY A 294 -7.46 -16.25 -8.27
CA GLY A 294 -6.17 -15.60 -8.04
C GLY A 294 -5.96 -15.28 -6.57
N GLY A 295 -5.03 -16.00 -5.94
CA GLY A 295 -4.57 -15.83 -4.57
C GLY A 295 -3.33 -14.94 -4.43
N GLY A 296 -3.12 -14.01 -5.36
CA GLY A 296 -2.14 -12.94 -5.18
C GLY A 296 -2.58 -11.91 -4.11
N LEU A 297 -1.74 -10.90 -3.86
CA LEU A 297 -1.98 -9.87 -2.82
C LEU A 297 -3.39 -9.27 -2.89
N VAL A 298 -3.82 -8.82 -4.08
CA VAL A 298 -5.15 -8.20 -4.29
C VAL A 298 -6.28 -9.17 -3.97
N GLY A 299 -6.17 -10.43 -4.40
CA GLY A 299 -7.22 -11.44 -4.18
C GLY A 299 -7.36 -11.80 -2.70
N CYS A 300 -6.24 -12.00 -2.01
CA CYS A 300 -6.23 -12.28 -0.57
C CYS A 300 -6.76 -11.10 0.25
N GLU A 301 -6.32 -9.87 -0.04
CA GLU A 301 -6.81 -8.67 0.66
C GLU A 301 -8.30 -8.41 0.39
N THR A 302 -8.76 -8.63 -0.85
CA THR A 302 -10.19 -8.54 -1.19
C THR A 302 -10.99 -9.59 -0.42
N GLY A 303 -10.47 -10.81 -0.30
CA GLY A 303 -11.09 -11.88 0.50
C GLY A 303 -11.23 -11.50 1.97
N ILE A 304 -10.15 -11.01 2.60
CA ILE A 304 -10.19 -10.52 3.99
C ILE A 304 -11.24 -9.40 4.13
N TRP A 305 -11.24 -8.43 3.21
CA TRP A 305 -12.20 -7.33 3.24
C TRP A 305 -13.66 -7.79 3.09
N LEU A 306 -13.94 -8.81 2.26
CA LEU A 306 -15.27 -9.38 2.09
C LEU A 306 -15.72 -10.20 3.30
N THR A 307 -14.82 -10.97 3.93
CA THR A 307 -15.17 -11.71 5.17
C THR A 307 -15.54 -10.77 6.32
N GLN A 308 -14.86 -9.61 6.41
CA GLN A 308 -15.21 -8.56 7.38
C GLN A 308 -16.59 -7.93 7.13
N GLN A 309 -17.15 -8.12 5.93
CA GLN A 309 -18.51 -7.71 5.57
C GLN A 309 -19.53 -8.85 5.65
N GLY A 310 -19.10 -10.05 6.11
CA GLY A 310 -19.99 -11.19 6.33
C GLY A 310 -20.07 -12.20 5.19
N SER A 311 -19.25 -12.07 4.14
CA SER A 311 -19.17 -13.09 3.09
C SER A 311 -18.31 -14.29 3.51
N HIS A 312 -18.65 -15.47 2.99
CA HIS A 312 -17.80 -16.66 3.04
C HIS A 312 -16.94 -16.70 1.79
N VAL A 313 -15.62 -16.75 1.95
CA VAL A 313 -14.69 -16.61 0.82
C VAL A 313 -13.89 -17.88 0.63
N THR A 314 -13.82 -18.33 -0.62
CA THR A 314 -12.85 -19.33 -1.08
C THR A 314 -11.92 -18.71 -2.11
N VAL A 315 -10.61 -18.85 -1.93
CA VAL A 315 -9.59 -18.41 -2.89
C VAL A 315 -9.10 -19.61 -3.69
N VAL A 316 -9.11 -19.49 -5.00
CA VAL A 316 -8.60 -20.50 -5.94
C VAL A 316 -7.36 -19.94 -6.63
N GLU A 317 -6.22 -20.56 -6.39
CA GLU A 317 -4.91 -20.17 -6.92
C GLU A 317 -4.33 -21.30 -7.78
N ILE A 318 -3.88 -20.95 -8.98
CA ILE A 318 -3.31 -21.92 -9.92
C ILE A 318 -1.89 -22.33 -9.53
N ALA A 319 -1.15 -21.42 -8.88
CA ALA A 319 0.17 -21.67 -8.37
C ALA A 319 0.16 -22.57 -7.12
N ASP A 320 1.35 -23.00 -6.72
CA ASP A 320 1.58 -23.85 -5.55
C ASP A 320 1.29 -23.12 -4.23
N GLU A 321 1.47 -21.80 -4.23
CA GLU A 321 1.39 -20.93 -3.06
C GLU A 321 0.59 -19.66 -3.38
N ILE A 322 -0.13 -19.15 -2.39
CA ILE A 322 -0.75 -17.82 -2.44
C ILE A 322 0.31 -16.73 -2.18
N LEU A 323 -0.09 -15.47 -2.35
CA LEU A 323 0.73 -14.27 -2.10
C LEU A 323 2.03 -14.21 -2.93
N GLY A 324 2.15 -15.05 -3.97
CA GLY A 324 3.35 -15.20 -4.79
C GLY A 324 4.44 -16.06 -4.15
N GLY A 325 4.16 -16.72 -3.03
CA GLY A 325 5.11 -17.58 -2.30
C GLY A 325 6.17 -16.80 -1.52
N ALA A 326 7.18 -17.53 -1.04
CA ALA A 326 8.24 -16.98 -0.20
C ALA A 326 9.05 -15.88 -0.91
N GLY A 327 9.14 -14.71 -0.28
CA GLY A 327 9.91 -13.57 -0.77
C GLY A 327 9.19 -12.65 -1.75
N ALA A 328 7.96 -12.96 -2.15
CA ALA A 328 7.14 -12.08 -2.99
C ALA A 328 6.64 -10.82 -2.25
N LEU A 329 6.52 -10.90 -0.93
CA LEU A 329 6.14 -9.79 -0.05
C LEU A 329 7.14 -9.68 1.11
N PRO A 330 7.32 -8.49 1.71
CA PRO A 330 8.06 -8.34 2.96
C PRO A 330 7.48 -9.23 4.05
N HIS A 331 8.36 -9.89 4.82
CA HIS A 331 7.99 -10.95 5.77
C HIS A 331 6.84 -10.56 6.72
N MET A 332 6.85 -9.33 7.25
CA MET A 332 5.84 -8.81 8.16
C MET A 332 4.45 -8.77 7.53
N ASN A 333 4.36 -8.33 6.26
CA ASN A 333 3.12 -8.26 5.53
C ASN A 333 2.66 -9.66 5.11
N HIS A 334 3.60 -10.50 4.66
CA HIS A 334 3.33 -11.87 4.25
C HIS A 334 2.76 -12.70 5.42
N PHE A 335 3.49 -12.81 6.52
CA PHE A 335 3.09 -13.63 7.67
C PHE A 335 1.79 -13.15 8.31
N MET A 336 1.58 -11.83 8.41
CA MET A 336 0.33 -11.33 8.95
C MET A 336 -0.86 -11.62 8.02
N LEU A 337 -0.68 -11.56 6.69
CA LEU A 337 -1.74 -11.91 5.76
C LEU A 337 -2.10 -13.40 5.83
N GLU A 338 -1.12 -14.29 5.93
CA GLU A 338 -1.37 -15.73 6.09
C GLU A 338 -2.15 -16.02 7.39
N ASP A 339 -1.74 -15.39 8.48
CA ASP A 339 -2.46 -15.48 9.76
C ASP A 339 -3.89 -14.92 9.63
N LEU A 340 -4.08 -13.78 8.94
CA LEU A 340 -5.40 -13.17 8.72
C LEU A 340 -6.30 -14.05 7.85
N ILE A 341 -5.78 -14.68 6.80
CA ILE A 341 -6.52 -15.64 5.95
C ILE A 341 -7.05 -16.79 6.80
N THR A 342 -6.20 -17.32 7.67
CA THR A 342 -6.55 -18.42 8.58
C THR A 342 -7.57 -17.95 9.63
N TYR A 343 -7.35 -16.79 10.25
CA TYR A 343 -8.23 -16.19 11.26
C TYR A 343 -9.64 -15.92 10.72
N HIS A 344 -9.73 -15.40 9.48
CA HIS A 344 -11.00 -15.15 8.79
C HIS A 344 -11.61 -16.39 8.14
N ARG A 345 -11.00 -17.57 8.32
CA ARG A 345 -11.49 -18.86 7.79
C ARG A 345 -11.73 -18.83 6.28
N ILE A 346 -10.81 -18.20 5.55
CA ILE A 346 -10.84 -18.20 4.09
C ILE A 346 -10.33 -19.57 3.62
N ASP A 347 -11.15 -20.31 2.89
CA ASP A 347 -10.75 -21.57 2.29
C ASP A 347 -9.81 -21.30 1.12
N VAL A 348 -8.68 -22.01 1.05
CA VAL A 348 -7.67 -21.80 -0.01
C VAL A 348 -7.44 -23.10 -0.78
N HIS A 349 -7.60 -23.03 -2.09
CA HIS A 349 -7.33 -24.10 -3.05
C HIS A 349 -6.18 -23.69 -3.97
N THR A 350 -4.95 -24.11 -3.65
CA THR A 350 -3.78 -23.97 -4.54
C THR A 350 -3.75 -25.08 -5.59
N LYS A 351 -2.88 -24.95 -6.61
CA LYS A 351 -2.79 -25.89 -7.75
C LYS A 351 -4.14 -26.17 -8.40
N SER A 352 -5.03 -25.18 -8.37
CA SER A 352 -6.43 -25.34 -8.73
C SER A 352 -6.89 -24.21 -9.64
N SER A 353 -7.82 -24.50 -10.54
CA SER A 353 -8.37 -23.51 -11.47
C SER A 353 -9.87 -23.63 -11.57
N VAL A 354 -10.57 -22.51 -11.74
CA VAL A 354 -12.00 -22.52 -12.06
C VAL A 354 -12.21 -23.06 -13.47
N VAL A 355 -13.17 -23.98 -13.62
CA VAL A 355 -13.56 -24.57 -14.91
C VAL A 355 -14.82 -23.88 -15.44
N LYS A 356 -15.86 -23.85 -14.61
CA LYS A 356 -17.18 -23.26 -14.92
C LYS A 356 -17.96 -23.00 -13.65
N SER A 357 -19.10 -22.33 -13.77
CA SER A 357 -20.11 -22.19 -12.72
C SER A 357 -21.41 -22.92 -13.10
N SER A 358 -22.22 -23.21 -12.09
CA SER A 358 -23.58 -23.74 -12.19
C SER A 358 -24.47 -23.00 -11.18
N ASP A 359 -25.77 -23.31 -11.18
CA ASP A 359 -26.71 -22.76 -10.18
C ASP A 359 -26.38 -23.18 -8.73
N GLU A 360 -25.57 -24.23 -8.56
CA GLU A 360 -25.17 -24.76 -7.25
C GLU A 360 -23.80 -24.21 -6.76
N GLY A 361 -23.02 -23.57 -7.64
CA GLY A 361 -21.72 -23.00 -7.28
C GLY A 361 -20.67 -23.02 -8.41
N VAL A 362 -19.39 -23.11 -8.03
CA VAL A 362 -18.25 -23.08 -8.95
C VAL A 362 -17.56 -24.44 -8.98
N VAL A 363 -17.36 -24.97 -10.19
CA VAL A 363 -16.56 -26.18 -10.42
C VAL A 363 -15.10 -25.79 -10.59
N ILE A 364 -14.24 -26.34 -9.73
CA ILE A 364 -12.80 -26.18 -9.82
C ILE A 364 -12.14 -27.51 -10.22
N SER A 365 -11.06 -27.41 -10.99
CA SER A 365 -10.13 -28.52 -11.21
C SER A 365 -9.07 -28.49 -10.12
N THR A 366 -8.87 -29.61 -9.43
CA THR A 366 -7.83 -29.80 -8.39
C THR A 366 -6.92 -30.97 -8.76
N PRO A 367 -5.78 -31.15 -8.08
CA PRO A 367 -4.94 -32.33 -8.29
C PRO A 367 -5.64 -33.67 -7.99
N GLN A 368 -6.75 -33.65 -7.24
CA GLN A 368 -7.55 -34.84 -6.90
C GLN A 368 -8.75 -35.04 -7.82
N GLY A 369 -8.95 -34.17 -8.82
CA GLY A 369 -10.11 -34.17 -9.72
C GLY A 369 -10.98 -32.91 -9.56
N GLU A 370 -12.12 -32.90 -10.24
CA GLU A 370 -13.06 -31.77 -10.15
C GLU A 370 -13.80 -31.75 -8.79
N LYS A 371 -14.02 -30.54 -8.27
CA LYS A 371 -14.74 -30.29 -7.02
C LYS A 371 -15.74 -29.16 -7.23
N LEU A 372 -16.96 -29.31 -6.73
CA LEU A 372 -17.95 -28.23 -6.66
C LEU A 372 -17.78 -27.46 -5.33
N LEU A 373 -17.68 -26.14 -5.43
CA LEU A 373 -17.66 -25.21 -4.31
C LEU A 373 -18.97 -24.41 -4.30
N PRO A 374 -19.73 -24.36 -3.19
CA PRO A 374 -20.88 -23.47 -3.08
C PRO A 374 -20.46 -22.02 -3.33
N ALA A 375 -21.19 -21.32 -4.20
CA ALA A 375 -20.88 -19.94 -4.56
C ALA A 375 -22.10 -19.21 -5.11
N ASP A 376 -22.24 -17.96 -4.72
CA ASP A 376 -23.24 -17.00 -5.20
C ASP A 376 -22.64 -16.04 -6.24
N GLY A 377 -21.30 -15.98 -6.34
CA GLY A 377 -20.61 -15.20 -7.37
C GLY A 377 -19.10 -15.42 -7.41
N ILE A 378 -18.49 -14.95 -8.49
CA ILE A 378 -17.06 -15.09 -8.78
C ILE A 378 -16.40 -13.72 -8.87
N ILE A 379 -15.25 -13.57 -8.20
CA ILE A 379 -14.39 -12.40 -8.32
C ILE A 379 -13.08 -12.79 -8.98
N THR A 380 -12.66 -12.04 -9.99
CA THR A 380 -11.40 -12.25 -10.70
C THR A 380 -10.33 -11.28 -10.19
N SER A 381 -9.18 -11.83 -9.80
CA SER A 381 -8.00 -11.10 -9.33
C SER A 381 -6.72 -11.70 -9.95
N ILE A 382 -6.75 -11.87 -11.28
CA ILE A 382 -5.73 -12.58 -12.06
C ILE A 382 -4.67 -11.65 -12.67
N GLY A 383 -4.45 -10.49 -12.06
CA GLY A 383 -3.48 -9.48 -12.49
C GLY A 383 -4.05 -8.42 -13.43
N TYR A 384 -3.17 -7.52 -13.87
CA TYR A 384 -3.50 -6.35 -14.67
C TYR A 384 -2.76 -6.38 -16.02
N ILE A 385 -3.21 -5.57 -16.98
CA ILE A 385 -2.58 -5.34 -18.28
C ILE A 385 -2.21 -3.87 -18.38
N ALA A 386 -0.97 -3.59 -18.82
CA ALA A 386 -0.49 -2.23 -19.06
C ALA A 386 -1.36 -1.52 -20.10
N ASN A 387 -1.72 -0.27 -19.85
CA ASN A 387 -2.42 0.56 -20.82
C ASN A 387 -1.44 1.50 -21.52
N ASN A 388 -0.67 0.97 -22.47
CA ASN A 388 0.35 1.71 -23.22
C ASN A 388 -0.16 2.34 -24.52
N ARG A 389 -1.47 2.26 -24.82
CA ARG A 389 -2.03 2.66 -26.13
C ARG A 389 -1.65 4.09 -26.52
N ILE A 390 -1.89 5.05 -25.65
CA ILE A 390 -1.58 6.46 -25.93
C ILE A 390 -0.08 6.68 -26.13
N TYR A 391 0.79 5.94 -25.44
CA TYR A 391 2.23 6.01 -25.71
C TYR A 391 2.56 5.49 -27.11
N GLU A 392 2.02 4.35 -27.53
CA GLU A 392 2.28 3.78 -28.85
C GLU A 392 1.83 4.71 -29.98
N GLU A 393 0.74 5.46 -29.78
CA GLU A 393 0.23 6.44 -30.73
C GLU A 393 1.12 7.71 -30.83
N LEU A 394 1.98 7.97 -29.85
CA LEU A 394 2.73 9.24 -29.71
C LEU A 394 4.26 9.11 -29.71
N LYS A 395 4.80 7.91 -29.51
CA LYS A 395 6.24 7.68 -29.33
C LYS A 395 7.13 8.19 -30.48
N ASP A 396 6.57 8.36 -31.68
CA ASP A 396 7.28 8.77 -32.89
C ASP A 396 7.16 10.28 -33.18
N MET A 397 6.66 11.08 -32.23
CA MET A 397 6.63 12.55 -32.34
C MET A 397 8.03 13.18 -32.31
N ASP A 398 8.16 14.39 -32.87
CA ASP A 398 9.42 15.16 -32.89
C ASP A 398 9.82 15.76 -31.51
N ILE A 399 9.12 15.38 -30.44
CA ILE A 399 9.40 15.79 -29.05
C ILE A 399 9.54 14.53 -28.17
N PRO A 400 10.27 14.60 -27.04
CA PRO A 400 10.39 13.46 -26.13
C PRO A 400 9.03 12.99 -25.58
N VAL A 401 8.74 11.71 -25.78
CA VAL A 401 7.57 11.02 -25.23
C VAL A 401 8.04 9.84 -24.39
N TYR A 402 7.60 9.78 -23.14
CA TYR A 402 7.99 8.73 -22.19
C TYR A 402 6.80 7.92 -21.73
N ASN A 403 6.98 6.61 -21.56
CA ASN A 403 6.00 5.71 -20.93
C ASN A 403 6.49 5.31 -19.54
N ILE A 404 5.69 5.52 -18.50
CA ILE A 404 6.08 5.25 -17.11
C ILE A 404 5.02 4.51 -16.30
N GLY A 405 5.46 3.95 -15.18
CA GLY A 405 4.64 3.24 -14.22
C GLY A 405 3.96 2.03 -14.85
N ASP A 406 2.74 1.75 -14.41
CA ASP A 406 1.99 0.57 -14.86
C ASP A 406 1.66 0.58 -16.36
N SER A 407 1.69 1.75 -17.02
CA SER A 407 1.52 1.87 -18.47
C SER A 407 2.73 1.32 -19.24
N ASN A 408 3.93 1.39 -18.65
CA ASN A 408 5.12 0.75 -19.21
C ASN A 408 5.19 -0.71 -18.77
N ARG A 409 5.07 -0.94 -17.46
CA ARG A 409 5.11 -2.28 -16.88
C ARG A 409 4.36 -2.30 -15.56
N VAL A 410 3.30 -3.11 -15.51
CA VAL A 410 2.47 -3.32 -14.31
C VAL A 410 3.33 -3.75 -13.12
N HIS A 411 3.28 -2.99 -12.03
CA HIS A 411 4.00 -3.24 -10.80
C HIS A 411 3.23 -2.75 -9.56
N ASN A 412 3.91 -2.61 -8.43
CA ASN A 412 3.35 -2.06 -7.20
C ASN A 412 3.58 -0.53 -7.11
N ILE A 413 2.98 0.09 -6.08
CA ILE A 413 3.05 1.54 -5.83
C ILE A 413 4.50 2.07 -5.84
N MET A 414 5.44 1.34 -5.25
CA MET A 414 6.84 1.75 -5.16
C MET A 414 7.45 1.93 -6.55
N TYR A 415 7.34 0.92 -7.41
CA TYR A 415 7.96 0.98 -8.73
C TYR A 415 7.30 2.04 -9.62
N ALA A 416 5.98 2.24 -9.51
CA ALA A 416 5.30 3.31 -10.23
C ALA A 416 5.78 4.72 -9.81
N ILE A 417 6.00 4.95 -8.50
CA ILE A 417 6.55 6.21 -7.98
C ILE A 417 8.02 6.37 -8.37
N TRP A 418 8.81 5.30 -8.26
CA TRP A 418 10.25 5.36 -8.51
C TRP A 418 10.57 5.58 -9.99
N ASP A 419 9.84 4.93 -10.89
CA ASP A 419 9.95 5.14 -12.33
C ASP A 419 9.61 6.60 -12.70
N ALA A 420 8.49 7.11 -12.17
CA ALA A 420 8.09 8.50 -12.32
C ALA A 420 9.14 9.49 -11.78
N TYR A 421 9.66 9.23 -10.58
CA TYR A 421 10.67 10.08 -9.95
C TYR A 421 11.98 10.09 -10.73
N GLU A 422 12.44 8.93 -11.21
CA GLU A 422 13.67 8.82 -12.00
C GLU A 422 13.56 9.60 -13.30
N LEU A 423 12.44 9.51 -14.01
CA LEU A 423 12.24 10.32 -15.20
C LEU A 423 12.17 11.81 -14.85
N ALA A 424 11.27 12.19 -13.95
CA ALA A 424 10.94 13.58 -13.68
C ALA A 424 12.12 14.38 -13.11
N ARG A 425 13.03 13.75 -12.34
CA ARG A 425 14.24 14.41 -11.85
C ARG A 425 15.26 14.74 -12.94
N ASN A 426 15.10 14.16 -14.14
CA ASN A 426 16.03 14.28 -15.27
C ASN A 426 15.43 15.03 -16.48
N ILE A 427 14.16 15.44 -16.43
CA ILE A 427 13.55 16.36 -17.41
C ILE A 427 14.15 17.76 -17.28
#